data_AF-C2XUP1-F1
#
_entry.id   AF-C2XUP1-F1
#
_cell.length_a   1.000
_cell.length_b   1.000
_cell.length_c   1.000
_cell.angle_alpha   90.00
_cell.angle_beta   90.00
_cell.angle_gamma   90.00
#
_symmetry.space_group_name_H-M   'P 1'
#
loop_
_entity.id
_entity.type
_entity.pdbx_description
1 polymer ?
#
loop_
_entity_poly.entity_id
_entity_poly.type
_entity_poly.pdbx_seq_one_letter_code
_entity_poly.pdbx_strand_id
1 'polypeptide(L)'
;MGGAVVFNNTGGPVLSGYVTLTNNPTSGTITAFLANNGTNIIGPITPGNSQTVFVSNIGTLDAFSGTAGQPVSGRVCVDAARQVA
;
A
#
# COMPACT_ATOMS: atom_id res chain seq x y z
N MET A 1 5.57 -10.49 10.35
CA MET A 1 4.26 -10.08 9.81
C MET A 1 4.25 -10.42 8.34
N GLY A 2 3.27 -11.19 7.85
CA GLY A 2 3.18 -11.59 6.45
C GLY A 2 2.34 -10.58 5.67
N GLY A 3 3.00 -9.71 4.91
CA GLY A 3 2.35 -8.84 3.93
C GLY A 3 2.44 -9.45 2.53
N ALA A 4 1.62 -8.94 1.61
CA ALA A 4 1.69 -9.25 0.19
C ALA A 4 2.35 -8.09 -0.54
N VAL A 5 3.36 -8.40 -1.37
CA VAL A 5 3.91 -7.44 -2.33
C VAL A 5 2.82 -7.16 -3.38
N VAL A 6 2.35 -5.92 -3.45
CA VAL A 6 1.29 -5.50 -4.39
C VAL A 6 1.83 -4.64 -5.53
N PHE A 7 3.04 -4.12 -5.38
CA PHE A 7 3.75 -3.36 -6.39
C PHE A 7 5.26 -3.47 -6.16
N ASN A 8 6.06 -3.56 -7.22
CA ASN A 8 7.51 -3.65 -7.12
C ASN A 8 8.17 -2.83 -8.24
N ASN A 9 8.92 -1.78 -7.86
CA ASN A 9 9.74 -0.96 -8.75
C ASN A 9 11.24 -1.05 -8.41
N THR A 10 11.67 -2.14 -7.76
CA THR A 10 13.08 -2.36 -7.42
C THR A 10 13.94 -2.42 -8.67
N GLY A 11 15.00 -1.62 -8.72
CA GLY A 11 15.90 -1.51 -9.88
C GLY A 11 15.34 -0.68 -11.04
N GLY A 12 14.13 -0.14 -10.91
CA GLY A 12 13.53 0.78 -11.87
C GLY A 12 13.99 2.24 -11.71
N PRO A 13 13.62 3.13 -12.64
CA PRO A 13 13.83 4.57 -12.49
C PRO A 13 13.04 5.14 -11.31
N VAL A 14 13.46 6.31 -10.84
CA VAL A 14 12.77 7.02 -9.75
C VAL A 14 11.31 7.27 -10.14
N LEU A 15 10.42 6.73 -9.32
CA LEU A 15 8.97 6.80 -9.49
C LEU A 15 8.38 7.51 -8.27
N SER A 16 7.59 8.55 -8.48
CA SER A 16 6.87 9.24 -7.39
C SER A 16 5.44 9.52 -7.82
N GLY A 17 4.52 9.50 -6.86
CA GLY A 17 3.10 9.61 -7.20
C GLY A 17 2.17 9.44 -6.02
N TYR A 18 0.88 9.41 -6.32
CA TYR A 18 -0.16 9.13 -5.35
C TYR A 18 -0.42 7.63 -5.25
N VAL A 19 -0.44 7.16 -4.02
CA VAL A 19 -0.76 5.77 -3.71
C VAL A 19 -2.01 5.75 -2.85
N THR A 20 -3.00 4.98 -3.28
CA THR A 20 -4.26 4.77 -2.57
C THR A 20 -4.33 3.35 -2.05
N LEU A 21 -4.60 3.19 -0.75
CA LEU A 21 -5.01 1.93 -0.16
C LEU A 21 -6.50 1.97 0.15
N THR A 22 -7.24 0.97 -0.32
CA THR A 22 -8.65 0.74 0.00
C THR A 22 -8.78 -0.55 0.80
N ASN A 23 -9.36 -0.47 2.00
CA ASN A 23 -9.73 -1.65 2.78
C ASN A 23 -11.19 -1.98 2.53
N ASN A 24 -11.48 -3.12 1.90
CA ASN A 24 -12.84 -3.48 1.55
C ASN A 24 -13.68 -3.79 2.81
N PRO A 25 -14.99 -3.49 2.80
CA PRO A 25 -15.89 -3.86 3.91
C PRO A 25 -15.86 -5.35 4.27
N THR A 26 -15.56 -6.22 3.30
CA THR A 26 -15.47 -7.67 3.48
C THR A 26 -14.32 -8.10 4.39
N SER A 27 -13.37 -7.22 4.71
CA SER A 27 -12.32 -7.46 5.71
C SER A 27 -12.84 -7.49 7.16
N GLY A 28 -14.12 -7.25 7.39
CA GLY A 28 -14.76 -7.36 8.72
C GLY A 28 -14.29 -6.27 9.69
N THR A 29 -13.42 -6.62 10.63
CA THR A 29 -12.82 -5.69 11.60
C THR A 29 -11.31 -5.50 11.40
N ILE A 30 -10.72 -6.16 10.40
CA ILE A 30 -9.27 -6.16 10.18
C ILE A 30 -8.83 -4.86 9.53
N THR A 31 -7.85 -4.19 10.15
CA THR A 31 -7.25 -2.97 9.59
C THR A 31 -6.19 -3.30 8.55
N ALA A 32 -6.07 -2.43 7.54
CA ALA A 32 -5.09 -2.55 6.47
C ALA A 32 -3.99 -1.50 6.61
N PHE A 33 -2.79 -1.87 6.18
CA PHE A 33 -1.62 -1.02 6.11
C PHE A 33 -0.93 -1.20 4.76
N LEU A 34 -0.20 -0.16 4.35
CA LEU A 34 0.68 -0.20 3.20
C LEU A 34 2.05 0.33 3.61
N ALA A 35 3.10 -0.42 3.31
CA ALA A 35 4.48 0.02 3.48
C ALA A 35 5.16 0.23 2.12
N ASN A 36 6.06 1.21 2.05
CA ASN A 36 7.03 1.38 0.96
C ASN A 36 8.42 1.03 1.50
N ASN A 37 9.07 0.03 0.90
CA ASN A 37 10.39 -0.47 1.34
C ASN A 37 10.44 -0.75 2.86
N GLY A 38 9.40 -1.38 3.40
CA GLY A 38 9.28 -1.69 4.83
C GLY A 38 8.87 -0.53 5.74
N THR A 39 8.72 0.69 5.22
CA THR A 39 8.23 1.85 5.99
C THR A 39 6.75 2.06 5.77
N ASN A 40 5.94 2.09 6.83
CA ASN A 40 4.51 2.35 6.73
C ASN A 40 4.24 3.75 6.16
N ILE A 41 3.48 3.79 5.07
CA ILE A 41 3.06 5.03 4.41
C ILE A 41 1.56 5.28 4.52
N ILE A 42 0.76 4.22 4.70
CA ILE A 42 -0.68 4.29 4.89
C ILE A 42 -1.10 3.30 5.97
N GLY A 43 -2.05 3.69 6.83
CA GLY A 43 -2.69 2.83 7.82
C GLY A 43 -2.51 3.32 9.28
N PRO A 44 -3.34 2.82 10.21
CA PRO A 44 -4.38 1.81 10.03
C PRO A 44 -5.60 2.32 9.25
N ILE A 45 -6.05 1.59 8.24
CA ILE A 45 -7.34 1.84 7.56
C ILE A 45 -8.36 0.80 8.03
N THR A 46 -9.51 1.25 8.54
CA THR A 46 -10.64 0.39 8.89
C THR A 46 -11.43 -0.05 7.64
N PRO A 47 -12.08 -1.23 7.66
CA PRO A 47 -12.88 -1.72 6.53
C PRO A 47 -13.94 -0.70 6.07
N GLY A 48 -14.07 -0.55 4.75
CA GLY A 48 -14.95 0.43 4.10
C GLY A 48 -14.30 1.78 3.82
N ASN A 49 -13.07 2.01 4.26
CA ASN A 49 -12.36 3.27 4.05
C ASN A 49 -11.22 3.16 3.03
N SER A 50 -10.82 4.32 2.53
CA SER A 50 -9.67 4.48 1.64
C SER A 50 -8.84 5.68 2.07
N GLN A 51 -7.54 5.62 1.83
CA GLN A 51 -6.64 6.74 2.06
C GLN A 51 -5.66 6.84 0.90
N THR A 52 -5.37 8.08 0.49
CA THR A 52 -4.39 8.39 -0.55
C THR A 52 -3.30 9.26 0.05
N VAL A 53 -2.04 8.95 -0.26
CA VAL A 53 -0.87 9.76 0.12
C VAL A 53 0.06 9.94 -1.06
N PHE A 54 0.78 11.05 -1.09
CA PHE A 54 1.89 11.21 -2.02
C PHE A 54 3.12 10.46 -1.48
N VAL A 55 3.75 9.66 -2.32
CA VAL A 55 4.94 8.86 -1.99
C VAL A 55 6.05 9.25 -2.95
N SER A 56 7.15 9.77 -2.39
CA SER A 56 8.40 9.95 -3.13
C SER A 56 9.17 8.63 -3.18
N ASN A 57 9.85 8.38 -4.29
CA ASN A 57 10.72 7.22 -4.49
C ASN A 57 10.05 5.87 -4.13
N ILE A 58 8.99 5.55 -4.86
CA ILE A 58 8.23 4.31 -4.73
C ILE A 58 9.13 3.13 -5.14
N GLY A 59 9.36 2.22 -4.20
CA GLY A 59 10.08 0.97 -4.41
C GLY A 59 9.13 -0.23 -4.38
N THR A 60 9.25 -1.05 -3.33
CA THR A 60 8.35 -2.19 -3.10
C THR A 60 7.22 -1.76 -2.17
N LEU A 61 5.97 -1.98 -2.60
CA LEU A 61 4.79 -1.77 -1.77
C LEU A 61 4.28 -3.09 -1.21
N ASP A 62 4.17 -3.16 0.11
CA ASP A 62 3.68 -4.31 0.86
C ASP A 62 2.38 -3.96 1.57
N ALA A 63 1.29 -4.65 1.22
CA ALA A 63 0.02 -4.54 1.90
C ALA A 63 -0.11 -5.62 2.97
N PHE A 64 -0.51 -5.25 4.18
CA PHE A 64 -0.62 -6.20 5.29
C PHE A 64 -1.73 -5.83 6.27
N SER A 65 -2.10 -6.80 7.10
CA SER A 65 -3.12 -6.66 8.13
C SER A 65 -2.53 -6.21 9.46
N GLY A 66 -3.31 -5.44 10.23
CA GLY A 66 -2.97 -5.11 11.62
C GLY A 66 -2.98 -6.31 12.57
N THR A 67 -3.65 -7.40 12.17
CA THR A 67 -3.78 -8.62 12.96
C THR A 67 -3.01 -9.74 12.28
N ALA A 68 -1.94 -10.21 12.93
CA ALA A 68 -1.07 -11.25 12.36
C ALA A 68 -1.86 -12.50 11.92
N GLY A 69 -1.59 -12.96 10.69
CA GLY A 69 -2.24 -14.15 10.12
C GLY A 69 -3.66 -13.91 9.59
N GLN A 70 -4.23 -12.70 9.73
CA GLN A 70 -5.53 -12.39 9.15
C GLN A 70 -5.37 -11.79 7.74
N PRO A 71 -6.11 -12.28 6.75
CA PRO A 71 -6.10 -11.67 5.42
C PRO A 71 -6.83 -10.31 5.44
N VAL A 72 -6.38 -9.40 4.58
CA VAL A 72 -7.11 -8.17 4.24
C VAL A 72 -7.56 -8.29 2.79
N SER A 73 -8.82 -7.95 2.53
CA SER A 73 -9.34 -7.78 1.18
C SER A 73 -9.36 -6.29 0.85
N GLY A 74 -8.86 -5.92 -0.31
CA GLY A 74 -8.69 -4.52 -0.64
C GLY A 74 -8.11 -4.29 -2.02
N ARG A 75 -7.76 -3.03 -2.29
CA ARG A 75 -7.11 -2.61 -3.52
C ARG A 75 -6.00 -1.62 -3.20
N VAL A 76 -4.90 -1.72 -3.94
CA VAL A 76 -3.88 -0.67 -4.00
C VAL A 76 -3.88 -0.08 -5.40
N CYS A 77 -3.93 1.25 -5.48
CA CYS A 77 -3.83 2.01 -6.72
C CYS A 77 -2.55 2.82 -6.66
N VAL A 78 -1.75 2.78 -7.72
CA VAL A 78 -0.54 3.60 -7.87
C VAL A 78 -0.76 4.47 -9.09
N ASP A 79 -0.90 5.77 -8.87
CA ASP A 79 -0.91 6.79 -9.92
C ASP A 79 0.38 7.59 -9.80
N ALA A 80 1.34 7.25 -10.65
CA ALA A 80 2.70 7.76 -10.53
C ALA A 80 3.30 8.12 -11.89
N ALA A 81 4.08 9.20 -11.88
CA ALA A 81 4.84 9.66 -13.04
C ALA A 81 6.31 9.28 -12.88
N ARG A 82 6.93 8.90 -14.00
CA ARG A 82 8.38 8.66 -14.06
C ARG A 82 9.08 9.97 -14.39
N GLN A 83 10.15 10.26 -13.67
CA GLN A 83 11.06 11.30 -14.10
C GLN A 83 11.91 10.75 -15.26
N VAL A 84 11.80 11.39 -16.43
CA VAL A 84 12.62 11.04 -17.61
C VAL A 84 13.71 12.10 -17.71
N ALA A 85 14.97 11.66 -17.72
CA ALA A 85 16.14 12.51 -17.92
C ALA A 85 16.39 12.74 -19.41
#